data_AF-A0A6B1H960-F1
#
_entry.id   AF-A0A6B1H960-F1
#
_cell.length_a   1.000
_cell.length_b   1.000
_cell.length_c   1.000
_cell.angle_alpha   90.00
_cell.angle_beta   90.00
_cell.angle_gamma   90.00
#
_symmetry.space_group_name_H-M   'P 1'
#
loop_
_entity.id
_entity.type
_entity.pdbx_description
1 polymer ?
#
loop_
_entity_poly.entity_id
_entity_poly.type
_entity_poly.pdbx_seq_one_letter_code
_entity_poly.pdbx_strand_id
1 'polypeptide(L)'
;MTDSVPESPDFLGRIEQDMALEASSDRAFSAAREIRDLLEDDCLVGDLIRMDFGEAHVLVHDALRQQVGGVPQGCLLLAGRSQGALEDGTEPAQEMPSLLLLRVLGSSALPNDIEMQQARFLAGQRASDSPDNWDENRNTDQFTLNQMRFAGLRCSILGTFRMVKDRESGKWRLAFGSDIDNFYAGQGMKVYKPVGDALKRIVNFSTDEASEFARVRIGEVKYAAALDDGRPESVPVLMSTRDGVAQRTALFGMTRTGKSNTVKTLDRAVYALRLAGDGKERFAQLIIDPNGEYA
;
A
#
# COMPACT_ATOMS: atom_id res chain seq x y z
N MET A 1 -30.46 -42.24 39.45
CA MET A 1 -30.32 -41.66 38.10
C MET A 1 -31.27 -40.47 38.04
N THR A 2 -30.77 -39.31 38.44
CA THR A 2 -31.49 -38.04 38.33
C THR A 2 -30.76 -37.26 37.25
N ASP A 3 -31.37 -37.20 36.07
CA ASP A 3 -30.90 -36.41 34.94
C ASP A 3 -30.95 -34.93 35.30
N SER A 4 -29.79 -34.29 35.35
CA SER A 4 -29.64 -32.84 35.45
C SER A 4 -29.95 -32.23 34.09
N VAL A 5 -31.11 -31.62 33.96
CA VAL A 5 -31.46 -30.75 32.82
C VAL A 5 -30.47 -29.57 32.80
N PRO A 6 -29.80 -29.27 31.68
CA PRO A 6 -28.93 -28.10 31.59
C PRO A 6 -29.79 -26.85 31.75
N GLU A 7 -29.50 -26.03 32.75
CA GLU A 7 -30.14 -24.73 32.94
C GLU A 7 -30.00 -23.90 31.66
N SER A 8 -31.13 -23.57 31.05
CA SER A 8 -31.18 -22.59 29.96
C SER A 8 -30.63 -21.26 30.48
N PRO A 9 -29.76 -20.56 29.73
CA PRO A 9 -29.22 -19.28 30.19
C PRO A 9 -30.36 -18.32 30.53
N ASP A 10 -30.29 -17.73 31.72
CA ASP A 10 -31.20 -16.73 32.25
C ASP A 10 -31.40 -15.59 31.23
N PHE A 11 -32.57 -14.96 31.21
CA PHE A 11 -32.93 -13.92 30.23
C PHE A 11 -31.89 -12.78 30.19
N LEU A 12 -31.31 -12.45 31.34
CA LEU A 12 -30.20 -11.50 31.47
C LEU A 12 -28.91 -11.98 30.78
N GLY A 13 -28.59 -13.28 30.87
CA GLY A 13 -27.41 -13.86 30.20
C GLY A 13 -27.55 -13.89 28.67
N ARG A 14 -28.78 -13.97 28.14
CA ARG A 14 -29.03 -13.82 26.70
C ARG A 14 -28.84 -12.37 26.25
N ILE A 15 -29.34 -11.41 27.02
CA ILE A 15 -29.13 -9.98 26.73
C ILE A 15 -27.64 -9.62 26.78
N GLU A 16 -26.89 -10.13 27.76
CA GLU A 16 -25.44 -9.91 27.83
C GLU A 16 -24.69 -10.52 26.64
N GLN A 17 -25.10 -11.71 26.19
CA GLN A 17 -24.55 -12.35 24.98
C GLN A 17 -24.88 -11.56 23.71
N ASP A 18 -26.13 -11.13 23.55
CA ASP A 18 -26.58 -10.34 22.39
C ASP A 18 -25.86 -8.98 22.34
N MET A 19 -25.75 -8.28 23.48
CA MET A 19 -24.99 -7.03 23.59
C MET A 19 -23.49 -7.21 23.30
N ALA A 20 -22.90 -8.34 23.71
CA ALA A 20 -21.50 -8.65 23.42
C ALA A 20 -21.27 -8.98 21.93
N LEU A 21 -22.23 -9.65 21.28
CA LEU A 21 -22.22 -9.92 19.84
C LEU A 21 -22.35 -8.63 19.03
N GLU A 22 -23.31 -7.77 19.38
CA GLU A 22 -23.48 -6.45 18.76
C GLU A 22 -22.20 -5.60 18.90
N ALA A 23 -21.64 -5.49 20.11
CA ALA A 23 -20.42 -4.72 20.33
C ALA A 23 -19.19 -5.31 19.60
N SER A 24 -19.13 -6.63 19.38
CA SER A 24 -18.08 -7.27 18.60
C SER A 24 -18.24 -7.01 17.10
N SER A 25 -19.49 -7.01 16.61
CA SER A 25 -19.83 -6.70 15.22
C SER A 25 -19.49 -5.24 14.89
N ASP A 26 -19.84 -4.30 15.78
CA ASP A 26 -19.52 -2.87 15.63
C ASP A 26 -18.01 -2.62 15.53
N ARG A 27 -17.21 -3.31 16.36
CA ARG A 27 -15.74 -3.22 16.33
C ARG A 27 -15.16 -3.78 15.03
N ALA A 28 -15.72 -4.88 14.52
CA ALA A 28 -15.29 -5.46 13.26
C ALA A 28 -15.64 -4.55 12.06
N PHE A 29 -16.82 -3.93 12.08
CA PHE A 29 -17.22 -2.95 11.07
C PHE A 29 -16.31 -1.72 11.06
N SER A 30 -15.95 -1.21 12.25
CA SER A 30 -15.00 -0.12 12.39
C SER A 30 -13.61 -0.48 11.82
N ALA A 31 -13.11 -1.68 12.12
CA ALA A 31 -11.85 -2.16 11.58
C ALA A 31 -11.88 -2.33 10.05
N ALA A 32 -12.98 -2.86 9.50
CA ALA A 32 -13.19 -2.96 8.06
C ALA A 32 -13.22 -1.59 7.38
N ARG A 33 -13.81 -0.58 8.03
CA ARG A 33 -13.77 0.81 7.57
C ARG A 33 -12.35 1.37 7.58
N GLU A 34 -11.60 1.16 8.65
CA GLU A 34 -10.24 1.69 8.79
C GLU A 34 -9.25 1.17 7.71
N ILE A 35 -9.39 -0.10 7.30
CA ILE A 35 -8.59 -0.63 6.20
C ILE A 35 -9.09 -0.12 4.85
N ARG A 36 -10.40 0.03 4.67
CA ARG A 36 -11.00 0.61 3.45
C ARG A 36 -10.63 2.08 3.28
N ASP A 37 -10.45 2.85 4.35
CA ASP A 37 -10.05 4.25 4.28
C ASP A 37 -8.63 4.43 3.64
N LEU A 38 -7.87 3.34 3.43
CA LEU A 38 -6.65 3.36 2.60
C LEU A 38 -6.94 3.38 1.09
N LEU A 39 -8.17 3.06 0.68
CA LEU A 39 -8.66 3.10 -0.69
C LEU A 39 -9.44 4.40 -0.88
N GLU A 40 -8.78 5.41 -1.43
CA GLU A 40 -9.42 6.66 -1.84
C GLU A 40 -10.03 6.47 -3.24
N ASP A 41 -11.32 6.72 -3.41
CA ASP A 41 -12.01 6.51 -4.70
C ASP A 41 -11.42 7.35 -5.83
N ASP A 42 -10.97 8.58 -5.52
CA ASP A 42 -10.30 9.48 -6.47
C ASP A 42 -8.93 8.96 -6.92
N CYS A 43 -8.39 7.97 -6.22
CA CYS A 43 -7.10 7.33 -6.49
C CYS A 43 -7.23 6.03 -7.30
N LEU A 44 -8.43 5.73 -7.83
CA LEU A 44 -8.65 4.56 -8.69
C LEU A 44 -7.84 4.66 -9.99
N VAL A 45 -7.20 3.56 -10.37
CA VAL A 45 -6.36 3.47 -11.57
C VAL A 45 -6.87 2.40 -12.55
N GLY A 46 -7.47 1.33 -12.04
CA GLY A 46 -7.98 0.27 -12.90
C GLY A 46 -8.36 -1.01 -12.16
N ASP A 47 -8.18 -2.13 -12.83
CA ASP A 47 -8.71 -3.44 -12.44
C ASP A 47 -7.62 -4.52 -12.46
N LEU A 48 -7.61 -5.38 -11.45
CA LEU A 48 -6.78 -6.57 -11.43
C LEU A 48 -7.39 -7.63 -12.35
N ILE A 49 -6.68 -8.00 -13.42
CA ILE A 49 -7.17 -8.96 -14.43
C ILE A 49 -6.61 -10.36 -14.26
N ARG A 50 -5.40 -10.47 -13.71
CA ARG A 50 -4.73 -11.74 -13.45
C ARG A 50 -3.78 -11.58 -12.28
N MET A 51 -3.70 -12.60 -11.44
CA MET A 51 -2.72 -12.66 -10.38
C MET A 51 -2.22 -14.08 -10.19
N ASP A 52 -1.04 -14.18 -9.62
CA ASP A 52 -0.41 -15.38 -9.10
C ASP A 52 0.09 -15.06 -7.67
N PHE A 53 0.93 -15.90 -7.07
CA PHE A 53 1.46 -15.65 -5.72
C PHE A 53 2.50 -14.52 -5.66
N GLY A 54 3.22 -14.25 -6.75
CA GLY A 54 4.28 -13.23 -6.78
C GLY A 54 4.06 -12.08 -7.77
N GLU A 55 3.20 -12.27 -8.78
CA GLU A 55 2.97 -11.30 -9.84
C GLU A 55 1.47 -11.03 -10.03
N ALA A 56 1.15 -9.79 -10.40
CA ALA A 56 -0.19 -9.31 -10.69
C ALA A 56 -0.18 -8.51 -12.00
N HIS A 57 -1.25 -8.63 -12.77
CA HIS A 57 -1.47 -7.92 -14.01
C HIS A 57 -2.69 -7.03 -13.85
N VAL A 58 -2.46 -5.73 -14.04
CA VAL A 58 -3.47 -4.70 -13.84
C VAL A 58 -3.81 -4.08 -15.18
N LEU A 59 -5.08 -4.04 -15.50
CA LEU A 59 -5.61 -3.26 -16.61
C LEU A 59 -5.81 -1.84 -16.12
N VAL A 60 -5.18 -0.87 -16.77
CA VAL A 60 -5.29 0.55 -16.45
C VAL A 60 -5.85 1.31 -17.64
N HIS A 61 -6.52 2.43 -17.34
CA HIS A 61 -7.03 3.35 -18.35
C HIS A 61 -6.34 4.72 -18.22
N ASP A 62 -5.97 5.32 -19.34
CA ASP A 62 -5.19 6.56 -19.35
C ASP A 62 -5.88 7.73 -18.62
N ALA A 63 -7.21 7.84 -18.68
CA ALA A 63 -7.94 8.90 -17.97
C ALA A 63 -7.78 8.80 -16.44
N LEU A 64 -7.91 7.59 -15.89
CA LEU A 64 -7.73 7.32 -14.46
C LEU A 64 -6.27 7.51 -14.05
N ARG A 65 -5.35 7.04 -14.90
CA ARG A 65 -3.91 7.24 -14.73
C ARG A 65 -3.53 8.73 -14.69
N GLN A 66 -4.16 9.55 -15.53
CA GLN A 66 -3.93 11.00 -15.57
C GLN A 66 -4.48 11.68 -14.31
N GLN A 67 -5.67 11.27 -13.84
CA GLN A 67 -6.28 11.79 -12.61
C GLN A 67 -5.36 11.62 -11.40
N VAL A 68 -4.69 10.47 -11.29
CA VAL A 68 -3.77 10.18 -10.18
C VAL A 68 -2.35 10.72 -10.39
N GLY A 69 -2.11 11.57 -11.39
CA GLY A 69 -0.79 12.16 -11.66
C GLY A 69 0.21 11.20 -12.33
N GLY A 70 -0.27 10.10 -12.91
CA GLY A 70 0.53 9.09 -13.60
C GLY A 70 0.84 7.87 -12.74
N VAL A 71 1.37 6.82 -13.37
CA VAL A 71 1.77 5.58 -12.69
C VAL A 71 3.19 5.25 -13.15
N PRO A 72 4.22 5.72 -12.42
CA PRO A 72 5.62 5.46 -12.76
C PRO A 72 6.06 4.06 -12.32
N GLN A 73 7.16 3.59 -12.90
CA GLN A 73 7.78 2.33 -12.47
C GLN A 73 8.18 2.42 -10.99
N GLY A 74 8.00 1.32 -10.25
CA GLY A 74 8.32 1.24 -8.83
C GLY A 74 7.28 1.83 -7.90
N CYS A 75 6.20 2.45 -8.43
CA CYS A 75 5.14 2.96 -7.57
C CYS A 75 4.37 1.83 -6.87
N LEU A 76 3.89 2.13 -5.67
CA LEU A 76 3.02 1.24 -4.93
C LEU A 76 1.58 1.39 -5.42
N LEU A 77 0.86 0.28 -5.48
CA LEU A 77 -0.58 0.23 -5.74
C LEU A 77 -1.23 -0.66 -4.67
N LEU A 78 -2.51 -0.41 -4.39
CA LEU A 78 -3.34 -1.25 -3.54
C LEU A 78 -4.41 -1.92 -4.39
N ALA A 79 -4.54 -3.24 -4.28
CA ALA A 79 -5.68 -3.95 -4.84
C ALA A 79 -6.65 -4.32 -3.71
N GLY A 80 -7.92 -3.96 -3.88
CA GLY A 80 -8.97 -4.23 -2.89
C GLY A 80 -10.33 -4.40 -3.54
N ARG A 81 -11.30 -4.91 -2.78
CA ARG A 81 -12.70 -4.96 -3.23
C ARG A 81 -13.39 -3.66 -2.79
N SER A 82 -13.93 -2.92 -3.74
CA SER A 82 -14.49 -1.57 -3.53
C SER A 82 -15.79 -1.55 -2.74
N GLN A 83 -16.62 -2.61 -2.79
CA GLN A 83 -18.03 -2.44 -2.38
C GLN A 83 -18.74 -3.66 -1.75
N GLY A 84 -18.11 -4.84 -1.68
CA GLY A 84 -18.84 -6.06 -1.33
C GLY A 84 -18.89 -6.47 0.15
N ALA A 85 -18.10 -5.85 1.04
CA ALA A 85 -17.91 -6.38 2.39
C ALA A 85 -18.82 -5.77 3.47
N LEU A 86 -19.57 -4.70 3.16
CA LEU A 86 -20.26 -3.89 4.17
C LEU A 86 -21.72 -3.53 3.81
N GLU A 87 -22.20 -3.90 2.61
CA GLU A 87 -23.53 -3.47 2.11
C GLU A 87 -24.66 -4.47 2.39
N ASP A 88 -24.37 -5.67 2.88
CA ASP A 88 -25.40 -6.57 3.39
C ASP A 88 -25.08 -6.89 4.84
N GLY A 89 -26.09 -7.04 5.69
CA GLY A 89 -26.00 -7.46 7.11
C GLY A 89 -25.39 -8.85 7.33
N THR A 90 -24.46 -9.25 6.48
CA THR A 90 -23.54 -10.35 6.59
C THR A 90 -22.49 -9.96 7.61
N GLU A 91 -22.40 -10.72 8.70
CA GLU A 91 -21.36 -10.50 9.69
C GLU A 91 -19.98 -10.43 9.00
N PRO A 92 -19.08 -9.50 9.38
CA PRO A 92 -17.70 -9.43 8.90
C PRO A 92 -16.83 -10.67 9.24
N ALA A 93 -17.45 -11.76 9.65
CA ALA A 93 -16.85 -12.90 10.31
C ALA A 93 -16.26 -13.95 9.36
N GLN A 94 -16.68 -14.01 8.09
CA GLN A 94 -16.17 -15.06 7.20
C GLN A 94 -14.86 -14.67 6.52
N GLU A 95 -14.73 -13.45 5.97
CA GLU A 95 -13.47 -12.94 5.43
C GLU A 95 -13.39 -11.42 5.62
N MET A 96 -12.54 -10.96 6.54
CA MET A 96 -12.24 -9.53 6.67
C MET A 96 -11.62 -9.02 5.36
N PRO A 97 -11.93 -7.77 4.94
CA PRO A 97 -11.35 -7.20 3.74
C PRO A 97 -9.82 -7.18 3.85
N SER A 98 -9.16 -7.76 2.85
CA SER A 98 -7.72 -7.75 2.70
C SER A 98 -7.33 -6.88 1.51
N LEU A 99 -6.23 -6.16 1.64
CA LEU A 99 -5.68 -5.32 0.57
C LEU A 99 -4.32 -5.89 0.14
N LEU A 100 -4.16 -6.12 -1.15
CA LEU A 100 -2.88 -6.52 -1.71
C LEU A 100 -2.01 -5.29 -1.94
N LEU A 101 -0.80 -5.31 -1.43
CA LEU A 101 0.22 -4.30 -1.74
C LEU A 101 0.99 -4.74 -2.98
N LEU A 102 0.93 -3.93 -4.03
CA LEU A 102 1.56 -4.19 -5.31
C LEU A 102 2.67 -3.17 -5.56
N ARG A 103 3.71 -3.57 -6.30
CA ARG A 103 4.74 -2.68 -6.83
C ARG A 103 4.80 -2.79 -8.35
N VAL A 104 4.66 -1.67 -9.05
CA VAL A 104 4.73 -1.64 -10.53
C VAL A 104 6.14 -1.99 -11.01
N LEU A 105 6.25 -3.03 -11.83
CA LEU A 105 7.50 -3.46 -12.45
C LEU A 105 7.68 -2.90 -13.86
N GLY A 106 6.58 -2.75 -14.61
CA GLY A 106 6.61 -2.27 -16.00
C GLY A 106 5.30 -2.56 -16.73
N SER A 107 5.34 -2.57 -18.07
CA SER A 107 4.19 -2.93 -18.88
C SER A 107 3.91 -4.43 -18.87
N SER A 108 2.63 -4.78 -18.98
CA SER A 108 2.16 -6.14 -19.24
C SER A 108 1.52 -6.20 -20.61
N ALA A 109 1.69 -7.33 -21.30
CA ALA A 109 0.89 -7.60 -22.49
C ALA A 109 -0.58 -7.81 -22.14
N LEU A 110 -1.48 -7.29 -22.97
CA LEU A 110 -2.92 -7.57 -22.94
C LEU A 110 -3.31 -8.53 -24.07
N PRO A 111 -4.41 -9.29 -23.92
CA PRO A 111 -4.85 -10.23 -24.95
C PRO A 111 -5.07 -9.60 -26.34
N ASN A 112 -5.49 -8.34 -26.38
CA ASN A 112 -5.77 -7.60 -27.61
C ASN A 112 -4.59 -6.74 -28.11
N ASP A 113 -3.39 -6.90 -27.56
CA ASP A 113 -2.25 -6.03 -27.89
C ASP A 113 -1.93 -6.02 -29.39
N ILE A 114 -1.94 -7.17 -30.05
CA ILE A 114 -1.61 -7.27 -31.49
C ILE A 114 -2.58 -6.41 -32.32
N GLU A 115 -3.89 -6.51 -32.04
CA GLU A 115 -4.91 -5.72 -32.72
C GLU A 115 -4.74 -4.23 -32.43
N MET A 116 -4.43 -3.86 -31.19
CA MET A 116 -4.21 -2.47 -30.81
C MET A 116 -2.95 -1.88 -31.46
N GLN A 117 -1.86 -2.66 -31.58
CA GLN A 117 -0.66 -2.22 -32.30
C GLN A 117 -0.93 -2.01 -33.79
N GLN A 118 -1.67 -2.92 -34.43
CA GLN A 118 -2.07 -2.77 -35.83
C GLN A 118 -2.93 -1.52 -36.03
N ALA A 119 -3.91 -1.29 -35.15
CA ALA A 119 -4.78 -0.13 -35.25
C ALA A 119 -4.00 1.19 -35.04
N ARG A 120 -3.02 1.23 -34.12
CA ARG A 120 -2.11 2.38 -33.94
C ARG A 120 -1.25 2.62 -35.18
N PHE A 121 -0.72 1.55 -35.79
CA PHE A 121 0.06 1.63 -37.01
C PHE A 121 -0.77 2.23 -38.18
N LEU A 122 -2.00 1.77 -38.37
CA LEU A 122 -2.90 2.29 -39.40
C LEU A 122 -3.33 3.74 -39.13
N ALA A 123 -3.57 4.11 -37.86
CA ALA A 123 -3.82 5.49 -37.48
C ALA A 123 -2.62 6.40 -37.79
N GLY A 124 -1.40 5.94 -37.49
CA GLY A 124 -0.16 6.64 -37.84
C GLY A 124 0.03 6.81 -39.35
N GLN A 125 -0.32 5.81 -40.16
CA GLN A 125 -0.29 5.95 -41.62
C GLN A 125 -1.27 7.01 -42.11
N ARG A 126 -2.50 7.05 -41.57
CA ARG A 126 -3.51 8.05 -41.94
C ARG A 126 -3.13 9.47 -41.58
N ALA A 127 -2.43 9.66 -40.46
CA ALA A 127 -1.97 10.98 -40.02
C ALA A 127 -0.65 11.40 -40.67
N SER A 128 0.03 10.53 -41.43
CA SER A 128 1.40 10.76 -41.90
C SER A 128 1.56 11.92 -42.89
N ASP A 129 0.49 12.33 -43.56
CA ASP A 129 0.46 13.44 -44.51
C ASP A 129 -0.03 14.76 -43.89
N SER A 130 -0.27 14.77 -42.57
CA SER A 130 -0.76 15.91 -41.79
C SER A 130 0.17 16.21 -40.61
N PRO A 131 0.22 17.46 -40.11
CA PRO A 131 0.80 17.75 -38.80
C PRO A 131 -0.05 17.25 -37.61
N ASP A 132 -1.29 16.81 -37.86
CA ASP A 132 -2.21 16.30 -36.84
C ASP A 132 -1.68 15.02 -36.20
N ASN A 133 -1.94 14.82 -34.91
CA ASN A 133 -1.56 13.56 -34.24
C ASN A 133 -2.49 12.41 -34.65
N TRP A 134 -1.99 11.18 -34.57
CA TRP A 134 -2.74 9.99 -34.96
C TRP A 134 -3.97 9.72 -34.07
N ASP A 135 -3.94 10.21 -32.83
CA ASP A 135 -4.97 10.04 -31.81
C ASP A 135 -6.03 11.16 -31.79
N GLU A 136 -5.95 12.10 -32.74
CA GLU A 136 -6.99 13.13 -32.91
C GLU A 136 -8.25 12.55 -33.56
N ASN A 137 -9.42 13.08 -33.15
CA ASN A 137 -10.74 12.60 -33.60
C ASN A 137 -10.96 12.63 -35.12
N ARG A 138 -10.16 13.41 -35.85
CA ARG A 138 -10.18 13.45 -37.32
C ARG A 138 -9.57 12.20 -37.94
N ASN A 139 -8.56 11.63 -37.29
CA ASN A 139 -7.76 10.52 -37.80
C ASN A 139 -8.25 9.17 -37.26
N THR A 140 -8.84 9.13 -36.07
CA THR A 140 -9.31 7.89 -35.44
C THR A 140 -10.68 8.10 -34.79
N ASP A 141 -11.58 7.12 -34.94
CA ASP A 141 -12.90 7.19 -34.31
C ASP A 141 -12.84 7.04 -32.78
N GLN A 142 -13.85 7.57 -32.09
CA GLN A 142 -13.86 7.65 -30.63
C GLN A 142 -13.87 6.28 -29.93
N PHE A 143 -14.45 5.25 -30.55
CA PHE A 143 -14.51 3.91 -29.99
C PHE A 143 -13.13 3.25 -30.01
N THR A 144 -12.45 3.33 -31.15
CA THR A 144 -11.07 2.85 -31.33
C THR A 144 -10.11 3.59 -30.40
N LEU A 145 -10.23 4.92 -30.26
CA LEU A 145 -9.42 5.69 -29.31
C LEU A 145 -9.61 5.23 -27.87
N ASN A 146 -10.85 4.98 -27.45
CA ASN A 146 -11.14 4.49 -26.10
C ASN A 146 -10.50 3.11 -25.86
N GLN A 147 -10.55 2.22 -26.85
CA GLN A 147 -9.95 0.90 -26.73
C GLN A 147 -8.41 0.97 -26.64
N MET A 148 -7.78 1.91 -27.36
CA MET A 148 -6.33 2.12 -27.34
C MET A 148 -5.78 2.76 -26.06
N ARG A 149 -6.63 3.37 -25.23
CA ARG A 149 -6.30 4.00 -23.94
C ARG A 149 -6.16 3.02 -22.79
N PHE A 150 -6.46 1.74 -23.05
CA PHE A 150 -6.18 0.68 -22.10
C PHE A 150 -4.75 0.19 -22.24
N ALA A 151 -4.10 -0.04 -21.10
CA ALA A 151 -2.77 -0.60 -21.03
C ALA A 151 -2.68 -1.64 -19.91
N GLY A 152 -1.78 -2.61 -20.07
CA GLY A 152 -1.45 -3.56 -19.02
C GLY A 152 -0.26 -3.07 -18.20
N LEU A 153 -0.33 -3.19 -16.89
CA LEU A 153 0.80 -3.06 -15.97
C LEU A 153 1.12 -4.41 -15.34
N ARG A 154 2.41 -4.74 -15.30
CA ARG A 154 2.93 -5.88 -14.55
C ARG A 154 3.39 -5.36 -13.20
N CYS A 155 2.92 -6.01 -12.14
CA CYS A 155 3.21 -5.66 -10.76
C CYS A 155 3.74 -6.88 -10.01
N SER A 156 4.66 -6.66 -9.07
CA SER A 156 5.04 -7.67 -8.07
C SER A 156 4.13 -7.51 -6.85
N ILE A 157 3.73 -8.63 -6.25
CA ILE A 157 2.95 -8.62 -5.02
C ILE A 157 3.93 -8.61 -3.85
N LEU A 158 3.87 -7.56 -3.03
CA LEU A 158 4.73 -7.38 -1.87
C LEU A 158 4.17 -8.05 -0.61
N GLY A 159 2.85 -8.23 -0.56
CA GLY A 159 2.17 -8.79 0.59
C GLY A 159 0.72 -8.33 0.72
N THR A 160 0.15 -8.63 1.87
CA THR A 160 -1.27 -8.42 2.17
C THR A 160 -1.45 -7.64 3.47
N PHE A 161 -2.17 -6.53 3.42
CA PHE A 161 -2.70 -5.85 4.58
C PHE A 161 -4.03 -6.47 5.00
N ARG A 162 -4.16 -6.77 6.30
CA ARG A 162 -5.38 -7.34 6.88
C ARG A 162 -5.59 -6.82 8.29
N MET A 163 -6.85 -6.76 8.73
CA MET A 163 -7.16 -6.52 10.13
C MET A 163 -7.07 -7.83 10.92
N VAL A 164 -6.29 -7.83 11.99
CA VAL A 164 -6.14 -8.98 12.89
C VAL A 164 -6.60 -8.56 14.27
N LYS A 165 -7.42 -9.41 14.89
CA LYS A 165 -7.85 -9.24 16.28
C LYS A 165 -6.73 -9.72 17.20
N ASP A 166 -6.26 -8.82 18.04
CA ASP A 166 -5.30 -9.15 19.10
C ASP A 166 -5.97 -10.07 20.14
N ARG A 167 -5.29 -11.16 20.50
CA ARG A 167 -5.83 -12.16 21.43
C ARG A 167 -5.87 -11.67 22.89
N GLU A 168 -4.98 -10.76 23.26
CA GLU A 168 -4.84 -10.27 24.64
C GLU A 168 -5.69 -9.01 24.85
N SER A 169 -5.59 -8.04 23.95
CA SER A 169 -6.32 -6.77 24.10
C SER A 169 -7.73 -6.82 23.50
N GLY A 170 -8.04 -7.81 22.66
CA GLY A 170 -9.31 -7.91 21.94
C GLY A 170 -9.55 -6.79 20.92
N LYS A 171 -8.56 -5.93 20.68
CA LYS A 171 -8.61 -4.82 19.72
C LYS A 171 -8.21 -5.32 18.33
N TRP A 172 -8.79 -4.71 17.31
CA TRP A 172 -8.35 -4.90 15.93
C TRP A 172 -7.13 -4.03 15.67
N ARG A 173 -6.15 -4.59 14.97
CA ARG A 173 -4.96 -3.88 14.51
C ARG A 173 -4.66 -4.23 13.06
N LEU A 174 -4.14 -3.26 12.33
CA LEU A 174 -3.63 -3.49 10.99
C LEU A 174 -2.38 -4.37 11.07
N ALA A 175 -2.35 -5.45 10.29
CA ALA A 175 -1.22 -6.34 10.15
C ALA A 175 -0.82 -6.44 8.67
N PHE A 176 0.47 -6.61 8.43
CA PHE A 176 1.03 -6.84 7.11
C PHE A 176 1.69 -8.23 7.07
N GLY A 177 1.31 -9.06 6.11
CA GLY A 177 1.99 -10.30 5.77
C GLY A 177 2.76 -10.12 4.46
N SER A 178 3.98 -10.66 4.37
CA SER A 178 4.81 -10.59 3.15
C SER A 178 4.37 -11.55 2.05
N ASP A 179 3.36 -12.37 2.34
CA ASP A 179 2.81 -13.41 1.49
C ASP A 179 1.31 -13.19 1.25
N ILE A 180 0.78 -14.01 0.36
CA ILE A 180 -0.65 -14.10 0.07
C ILE A 180 -1.10 -15.46 0.58
N ASP A 181 -2.06 -15.48 1.50
CA ASP A 181 -2.59 -16.72 2.05
C ASP A 181 -3.37 -17.51 0.97
N ASN A 182 -4.21 -16.81 0.20
CA ASN A 182 -5.03 -17.37 -0.87
C ASN A 182 -5.45 -16.29 -1.87
N PHE A 183 -5.75 -16.69 -3.12
CA PHE A 183 -6.34 -15.79 -4.10
C PHE A 183 -7.47 -16.46 -4.89
N TYR A 184 -8.49 -15.67 -5.22
CA TYR A 184 -9.65 -16.13 -6.00
C TYR A 184 -9.60 -15.52 -7.40
N ALA A 185 -9.25 -16.32 -8.40
CA ALA A 185 -9.11 -15.87 -9.79
C ALA A 185 -10.41 -15.27 -10.39
N GLY A 186 -11.58 -15.67 -9.87
CA GLY A 186 -12.88 -15.18 -10.34
C GLY A 186 -13.39 -13.92 -9.64
N GLN A 187 -12.67 -13.38 -8.66
CA GLN A 187 -13.08 -12.18 -7.94
C GLN A 187 -12.27 -10.97 -8.39
N GLY A 188 -12.91 -10.07 -9.14
CA GLY A 188 -12.29 -8.81 -9.57
C GLY A 188 -11.94 -7.93 -8.37
N MET A 189 -10.75 -7.32 -8.42
CA MET A 189 -10.29 -6.31 -7.46
C MET A 189 -10.03 -4.99 -8.19
N LYS A 190 -10.43 -3.90 -7.56
CA LYS A 190 -10.09 -2.54 -8.02
C LYS A 190 -8.69 -2.20 -7.54
N VAL A 191 -7.95 -1.49 -8.38
CA VAL A 191 -6.56 -1.10 -8.12
C VAL A 191 -6.46 0.41 -7.99
N TYR A 192 -5.88 0.83 -6.88
CA TYR A 192 -5.76 2.22 -6.46
C TYR A 192 -4.29 2.60 -6.31
N LYS A 193 -3.94 3.85 -6.60
CA LYS A 193 -2.61 4.39 -6.33
C LYS A 193 -2.67 5.22 -5.04
N PRO A 194 -2.18 4.69 -3.90
CA PRO A 194 -2.18 5.46 -2.67
C PRO A 194 -1.31 6.71 -2.80
N VAL A 195 -1.82 7.83 -2.31
CA VAL A 195 -1.13 9.11 -2.19
C VAL A 195 -1.34 9.70 -0.79
N GLY A 196 -0.65 10.78 -0.45
CA GLY A 196 -0.89 11.52 0.79
C GLY A 196 -0.82 10.67 2.05
N ASP A 197 -1.85 10.74 2.88
CA ASP A 197 -1.91 10.05 4.17
C ASP A 197 -2.01 8.53 4.03
N ALA A 198 -2.73 8.03 3.01
CA ALA A 198 -2.80 6.60 2.73
C ALA A 198 -1.40 6.03 2.42
N LEU A 199 -0.65 6.71 1.55
CA LEU A 199 0.73 6.33 1.22
C LEU A 199 1.66 6.44 2.44
N LYS A 200 1.51 7.49 3.24
CA LYS A 200 2.27 7.67 4.50
C LYS A 200 2.05 6.53 5.48
N ARG A 201 0.81 6.07 5.61
CA ARG A 201 0.45 4.96 6.51
C ARG A 201 1.02 3.63 6.04
N ILE A 202 1.08 3.39 4.72
CA ILE A 202 1.67 2.19 4.12
C ILE A 202 3.19 2.18 4.27
N VAL A 203 3.85 3.26 3.87
CA VAL A 203 5.33 3.36 3.83
C VAL A 203 5.93 3.34 5.23
N ASN A 204 5.24 3.96 6.20
CA ASN A 204 5.68 4.04 7.60
C ASN A 204 4.96 3.02 8.50
N PHE A 205 4.38 1.98 7.91
CA PHE A 205 3.75 0.90 8.65
C PHE A 205 4.79 0.20 9.55
N SER A 206 4.43 -0.01 10.80
CA SER A 206 5.23 -0.73 11.78
C SER A 206 4.31 -1.49 12.71
N THR A 207 4.70 -2.72 13.05
CA THR A 207 3.96 -3.56 14.00
C THR A 207 4.11 -3.07 15.44
N ASP A 208 5.19 -2.34 15.73
CA ASP A 208 5.45 -1.81 17.06
C ASP A 208 4.85 -0.41 17.21
N GLU A 209 3.84 -0.29 18.08
CA GLU A 209 3.22 0.98 18.50
C GLU A 209 4.15 1.77 19.44
N ALA A 210 5.18 1.11 20.00
CA ALA A 210 6.07 1.69 20.98
C ALA A 210 7.07 2.67 20.34
N SER A 211 6.66 3.94 20.33
CA SER A 211 7.49 5.15 20.21
C SER A 211 7.53 5.79 18.83
N GLU A 212 6.51 6.62 18.58
CA GLU A 212 6.58 7.72 17.61
C GLU A 212 7.81 8.63 17.85
N PHE A 213 8.26 8.74 19.11
CA PHE A 213 9.46 9.48 19.53
C PHE A 213 10.78 8.82 19.11
N ALA A 214 10.76 7.54 18.72
CA ALA A 214 11.92 6.80 18.25
C ALA A 214 12.01 6.76 16.72
N ARG A 215 11.28 7.60 15.99
CA ARG A 215 11.35 7.60 14.52
C ARG A 215 12.18 8.76 14.00
N VAL A 216 13.12 8.46 13.12
CA VAL A 216 13.91 9.46 12.39
C VAL A 216 13.47 9.51 10.94
N ARG A 217 13.29 10.72 10.41
CA ARG A 217 13.06 10.92 9.00
C ARG A 217 14.36 10.72 8.23
N ILE A 218 14.38 9.76 7.32
CA ILE A 218 15.55 9.45 6.48
C ILE A 218 15.45 10.09 5.08
N GLY A 219 14.25 10.42 4.63
CA GLY A 219 14.02 11.00 3.31
C GLY A 219 12.53 11.14 2.98
N GLU A 220 12.22 11.16 1.69
CA GLU A 220 10.87 11.11 1.14
C GLU A 220 10.79 10.05 0.04
N VAL A 221 9.60 9.54 -0.20
CA VAL A 221 9.33 8.60 -1.30
C VAL A 221 9.55 9.31 -2.63
N LYS A 222 10.31 8.68 -3.53
CA LYS A 222 10.52 9.17 -4.89
C LYS A 222 10.44 8.02 -5.89
N TYR A 223 9.36 7.97 -6.67
CA TYR A 223 9.15 6.91 -7.67
C TYR A 223 9.88 7.15 -8.99
N ALA A 224 10.05 8.40 -9.41
CA ALA A 224 10.84 8.73 -10.59
C ALA A 224 11.69 9.98 -10.35
N ALA A 225 12.86 10.02 -11.00
CA ALA A 225 13.79 11.14 -10.90
C ALA A 225 13.15 12.48 -11.31
N ALA A 226 12.26 12.43 -12.31
CA ALA A 226 11.57 13.57 -12.89
C ALA A 226 10.27 13.98 -12.18
N LEU A 227 9.90 13.35 -11.05
CA LEU A 227 8.82 13.88 -10.23
C LEU A 227 9.31 15.12 -9.48
N ASP A 228 8.56 16.21 -9.62
CA ASP A 228 8.75 17.46 -8.88
C ASP A 228 8.47 17.29 -7.39
N ASP A 229 9.17 18.07 -6.56
CA ASP A 229 8.96 18.12 -5.12
C ASP A 229 7.56 18.69 -4.81
N GLY A 230 6.86 18.12 -3.82
CA GLY A 230 5.54 18.62 -3.35
C GLY A 230 4.32 18.00 -4.02
N ARG A 231 4.48 17.00 -4.89
CA ARG A 231 3.37 16.16 -5.34
C ARG A 231 2.83 15.28 -4.19
N PRO A 232 1.57 14.81 -4.24
CA PRO A 232 0.99 14.03 -3.14
C PRO A 232 1.68 12.68 -2.91
N GLU A 233 2.56 12.23 -3.80
CA GLU A 233 3.45 11.07 -3.58
C GLU A 233 4.70 11.38 -2.76
N SER A 234 5.02 12.66 -2.50
CA SER A 234 6.17 13.13 -1.73
C SER A 234 5.91 12.95 -0.23
N VAL A 235 6.00 11.70 0.21
CA VAL A 235 5.67 11.30 1.59
C VAL A 235 6.95 11.07 2.38
N PRO A 236 7.07 11.57 3.63
CA PRO A 236 8.25 11.34 4.45
C PRO A 236 8.40 9.86 4.80
N VAL A 237 9.62 9.36 4.67
CA VAL A 237 10.02 8.01 5.09
C VAL A 237 10.67 8.10 6.46
N LEU A 238 10.10 7.38 7.41
CA LEU A 238 10.51 7.30 8.79
C LEU A 238 11.12 5.92 9.06
N MET A 239 12.20 5.91 9.84
CA MET A 239 12.86 4.70 10.30
C MET A 239 12.83 4.65 11.82
N SER A 240 12.55 3.48 12.38
CA SER A 240 12.75 3.24 13.81
C SER A 240 14.25 3.31 14.14
N THR A 241 14.60 4.28 14.98
CA THR A 241 15.96 4.46 15.51
C THR A 241 16.36 3.28 16.40
N ARG A 242 15.40 2.67 17.10
CA ARG A 242 15.63 1.43 17.87
C ARG A 242 16.03 0.28 16.95
N ASP A 243 15.38 0.13 15.80
CA ASP A 243 15.75 -0.92 14.84
C ASP A 243 17.15 -0.67 14.27
N GLY A 244 17.48 0.60 13.95
CA GLY A 244 18.82 0.97 13.49
C GLY A 244 19.93 0.65 14.48
N VAL A 245 19.65 0.71 15.78
CA VAL A 245 20.59 0.34 16.86
C VAL A 245 20.60 -1.16 17.13
N ALA A 246 19.44 -1.80 17.17
CA ALA A 246 19.30 -3.22 17.50
C ALA A 246 19.78 -4.14 16.37
N GLN A 247 19.63 -3.70 15.12
CA GLN A 247 20.02 -4.45 13.94
C GLN A 247 21.35 -3.94 13.38
N ARG A 248 22.14 -4.86 12.81
CA ARG A 248 23.40 -4.51 12.13
C ARG A 248 23.08 -3.79 10.82
N THR A 249 23.15 -2.46 10.85
CA THR A 249 22.89 -1.62 9.68
C THR A 249 24.18 -1.42 8.86
N ALA A 250 24.10 -1.54 7.54
CA ALA A 250 25.20 -1.25 6.62
C ALA A 250 24.76 -0.19 5.60
N LEU A 251 25.59 0.83 5.39
CA LEU A 251 25.33 1.90 4.43
C LEU A 251 26.34 1.84 3.28
N PHE A 252 25.85 1.58 2.08
CA PHE A 252 26.67 1.53 0.86
C PHE A 252 26.36 2.71 -0.05
N GLY A 253 27.36 3.17 -0.82
CA GLY A 253 27.22 4.29 -1.75
C GLY A 253 28.57 4.80 -2.23
N MET A 254 28.59 5.53 -3.34
CA MET A 254 29.82 6.16 -3.86
C MET A 254 30.19 7.42 -3.06
N THR A 255 31.38 7.98 -3.31
CA THR A 255 31.73 9.28 -2.71
C THR A 255 30.77 10.37 -3.19
N ARG A 256 30.48 11.34 -2.31
CA ARG A 256 29.54 12.46 -2.57
C ARG A 256 28.08 12.07 -2.87
N THR A 257 27.65 10.84 -2.55
CA THR A 257 26.23 10.43 -2.67
C THR A 257 25.42 10.60 -1.37
N GLY A 258 25.94 11.39 -0.42
CA GLY A 258 25.23 11.68 0.84
C GLY A 258 25.43 10.68 1.98
N LYS A 259 26.31 9.67 1.84
CA LYS A 259 26.58 8.69 2.91
C LYS A 259 26.85 9.34 4.27
N SER A 260 27.77 10.31 4.32
CA SER A 260 28.14 10.96 5.57
C SER A 260 27.01 11.77 6.17
N ASN A 261 26.12 12.34 5.34
CA ASN A 261 24.93 13.03 5.82
C ASN A 261 23.91 12.05 6.41
N THR A 262 23.71 10.88 5.77
CA THR A 262 22.85 9.83 6.31
C THR A 262 23.34 9.32 7.67
N VAL A 263 24.65 9.10 7.82
CA VAL A 263 25.27 8.72 9.10
C VAL A 263 25.02 9.80 10.15
N LYS A 264 25.28 11.08 9.85
CA LYS A 264 25.01 12.20 10.78
C LYS A 264 23.55 12.26 11.24
N THR A 265 22.61 11.99 10.33
CA THR A 265 21.18 11.93 10.67
C THR A 265 20.87 10.79 11.64
N LEU A 266 21.44 9.60 11.42
CA LEU A 266 21.30 8.46 12.32
C LEU A 266 21.96 8.72 13.68
N ASP A 267 23.18 9.26 13.70
CA ASP A 267 23.91 9.61 14.91
C ASP A 267 23.12 10.58 15.78
N ARG A 268 22.59 11.64 15.16
CA ARG A 268 21.71 12.60 15.83
C ARG A 268 20.47 11.93 16.41
N ALA A 269 19.91 10.94 15.71
CA ALA A 269 18.71 10.25 16.15
C ALA A 269 18.98 9.33 17.35
N VAL A 270 20.11 8.62 17.35
CA VAL A 270 20.57 7.83 18.52
C VAL A 270 20.84 8.73 19.72
N TYR A 271 21.45 9.90 19.48
CA TYR A 271 21.63 10.90 20.54
C TYR A 271 20.29 11.42 21.09
N ALA A 272 19.31 11.69 20.23
CA ALA A 272 17.97 12.12 20.65
C ALA A 272 17.24 11.03 21.46
N LEU A 273 17.34 9.76 21.05
CA LEU A 273 16.83 8.63 21.83
C LEU A 273 17.38 8.60 23.25
N ARG A 274 18.70 8.84 23.41
CA ARG A 274 19.34 8.89 24.73
C ARG A 274 18.75 9.98 25.62
N LEU A 275 18.44 11.15 25.06
CA LEU A 275 17.88 12.28 25.81
C LEU A 275 16.40 12.06 26.16
N ALA A 276 15.64 11.41 25.30
CA ALA A 276 14.20 11.21 25.47
C ALA A 276 13.86 10.00 26.35
N GLY A 277 14.80 9.06 26.55
CA GLY A 277 14.58 7.88 27.37
C GLY A 277 14.31 8.19 28.84
N ASP A 278 13.47 7.38 29.48
CA ASP A 278 13.14 7.45 30.92
C ASP A 278 14.26 6.92 31.84
N GLY A 279 15.48 6.77 31.30
CA GLY A 279 16.64 6.20 31.99
C GLY A 279 16.68 4.68 32.07
N LYS A 280 15.63 3.96 31.59
CA LYS A 280 15.63 2.49 31.58
C LYS A 280 16.51 1.92 30.46
N GLU A 281 16.57 2.60 29.33
CA GLU A 281 17.40 2.23 28.19
C GLU A 281 18.63 3.14 28.11
N ARG A 282 19.81 2.54 27.96
CA ARG A 282 21.09 3.26 27.86
C ARG A 282 21.65 3.11 26.44
N PHE A 283 21.67 4.22 25.70
CA PHE A 283 22.25 4.28 24.38
C PHE A 283 23.65 4.92 24.44
N ALA A 284 24.62 4.27 23.81
CA ALA A 284 25.97 4.77 23.64
C ALA A 284 26.37 4.66 22.17
N GLN A 285 27.23 5.57 21.72
CA GLN A 285 27.72 5.60 20.35
C GLN A 285 29.24 5.74 20.36
N LEU A 286 29.90 4.95 19.52
CA LEU A 286 31.32 5.05 19.22
C LEU A 286 31.47 5.21 17.71
N ILE A 287 32.02 6.35 17.28
CA ILE A 287 32.31 6.62 15.88
C ILE A 287 33.82 6.49 15.70
N ILE A 288 34.25 5.57 14.85
CA ILE A 288 35.65 5.43 14.44
C ILE A 288 35.77 6.12 13.09
N ASP A 289 36.33 7.33 13.12
CA ASP A 289 36.40 8.20 11.97
C ASP A 289 37.86 8.44 11.55
N PRO A 290 38.37 7.66 10.58
CA PRO A 290 39.74 7.83 10.09
C PRO A 290 39.93 9.14 9.30
N ASN A 291 38.86 9.78 8.82
CA ASN A 291 38.95 10.95 7.94
C ASN A 291 38.64 12.28 8.64
N GLY A 292 38.09 12.24 9.87
CA GLY A 292 37.75 13.44 10.64
C GLY A 292 36.49 14.16 10.17
N GLU A 293 35.56 13.49 9.49
CA GLU A 293 34.28 14.03 9.03
C GLU A 293 33.20 14.21 10.14
N TYR A 294 33.39 13.58 11.30
CA TYR A 294 32.42 13.46 12.41
C TYR A 294 32.95 13.97 13.77
N ALA A 295 34.11 14.63 13.78
CA ALA A 295 34.72 15.23 14.99
C ALA A 295 34.05 16.54 15.43
#